data_AF-A0A517QWS0-F1
#
_entry.id   AF-A0A517QWS0-F1
#
_cell.length_a   1.000
_cell.length_b   1.000
_cell.length_c   1.000
_cell.angle_alpha   90.00
_cell.angle_beta   90.00
_cell.angle_gamma   90.00
#
_symmetry.space_group_name_H-M   'P 1'
#
loop_
_entity.id
_entity.type
_entity.pdbx_description
1 polymer ?
#
loop_
_entity_poly.entity_id
_entity_poly.type
_entity_poly.pdbx_seq_one_letter_code
_entity_poly.pdbx_strand_id
1 'polypeptide(L)'
;MNSKEAKVLLPRTGPDHFWKTIQQHYAGEDELTWKRLAMVALRENAGWPIELIAAAFGHHKGHVSRSIEGTKKEIRKRFRAEPDFLGCDAAFDDNHGFSDPDRPQS
;
A
#
# COMPACT_ATOMS: atom_id res chain seq x y z
N MET A 1 -12.33 23.50 -21.99
CA MET A 1 -12.83 22.78 -20.81
C MET A 1 -13.44 21.46 -21.26
N ASN A 2 -12.84 20.33 -20.87
CA ASN A 2 -13.50 19.04 -20.53
C ASN A 2 -12.45 17.92 -20.50
N SER A 3 -11.75 17.79 -19.37
CA SER A 3 -10.94 16.62 -19.05
C SER A 3 -11.88 15.45 -18.82
N LYS A 4 -11.93 14.52 -19.78
CA LYS A 4 -12.75 13.31 -19.68
C LYS A 4 -12.21 12.43 -18.55
N GLU A 5 -12.90 12.43 -17.41
CA GLU A 5 -12.72 11.42 -16.36
C GLU A 5 -13.05 10.05 -16.94
N ALA A 6 -12.03 9.32 -17.38
CA ALA A 6 -12.17 7.95 -17.87
C ALA A 6 -12.53 7.05 -16.69
N LYS A 7 -13.79 6.60 -16.67
CA LYS A 7 -14.32 5.67 -15.68
C LYS A 7 -13.77 4.28 -16.00
N VAL A 8 -12.64 3.92 -15.37
CA VAL A 8 -12.00 2.62 -15.57
C VAL A 8 -12.83 1.54 -14.86
N LEU A 9 -13.51 0.70 -15.63
CA LEU A 9 -14.14 -0.53 -15.15
C LEU A 9 -13.04 -1.59 -15.04
N LEU A 10 -12.75 -2.05 -13.82
CA LEU A 10 -11.80 -3.14 -13.59
C LEU A 10 -12.46 -4.47 -14.00
N PRO A 11 -11.93 -5.19 -15.01
CA PRO A 11 -12.38 -6.56 -15.26
C PRO A 11 -12.04 -7.45 -14.06
N ARG A 12 -12.84 -8.50 -13.82
CA ARG A 12 -12.67 -9.53 -12.77
C ARG A 12 -11.45 -10.44 -12.98
N THR A 13 -10.34 -9.85 -13.37
CA THR A 13 -9.00 -10.42 -13.51
C THR A 13 -8.25 -10.12 -12.22
N GLY A 14 -7.51 -11.10 -11.69
CA GLY A 14 -6.90 -11.06 -10.35
C GLY A 14 -5.97 -9.88 -10.04
N PRO A 15 -5.32 -9.89 -8.86
CA PRO A 15 -4.53 -8.78 -8.31
C PRO A 15 -3.57 -8.14 -9.33
N ASP A 16 -2.95 -8.94 -10.19
CA ASP A 16 -1.98 -8.49 -11.20
C ASP A 16 -2.54 -7.49 -12.21
N HIS A 17 -3.77 -7.69 -12.69
CA HIS A 17 -4.37 -6.76 -13.68
C HIS A 17 -4.73 -5.43 -13.01
N PHE A 18 -5.24 -5.51 -11.78
CA PHE A 18 -5.54 -4.32 -10.97
C PHE A 18 -4.29 -3.48 -10.73
N TRP A 19 -3.17 -4.11 -10.35
CA TRP A 19 -1.89 -3.40 -10.16
C TRP A 19 -1.38 -2.75 -11.44
N LYS A 20 -1.50 -3.40 -12.60
CA LYS A 20 -1.18 -2.79 -13.90
C LYS A 20 -2.04 -1.56 -14.18
N THR A 21 -3.34 -1.64 -13.91
CA THR A 21 -4.25 -0.49 -14.08
C THR A 21 -3.87 0.68 -13.15
N ILE A 22 -3.52 0.40 -11.89
CA ILE A 22 -3.09 1.45 -10.96
C ILE A 22 -1.80 2.10 -11.46
N GLN A 23 -0.79 1.33 -11.86
CA GLN A 23 0.47 1.87 -12.38
C GLN A 23 0.25 2.78 -13.60
N GLN A 24 -0.69 2.44 -14.47
CA GLN A 24 -0.98 3.23 -15.68
C GLN A 24 -1.78 4.51 -15.41
N HIS A 25 -2.63 4.53 -14.39
CA HIS A 25 -3.64 5.60 -14.23
C HIS A 25 -3.60 6.37 -12.91
N TYR A 26 -2.89 5.88 -11.89
CA TYR A 26 -2.93 6.47 -10.55
C TYR A 26 -1.88 7.55 -10.34
N ALA A 27 -0.61 7.23 -10.61
CA ALA A 27 0.51 8.07 -10.20
C ALA A 27 0.97 9.10 -11.24
N GLY A 28 0.70 8.88 -12.54
CA GLY A 28 1.11 9.81 -13.59
C GLY A 28 2.60 10.15 -13.51
N GLU A 29 2.95 11.43 -13.50
CA GLU A 29 4.32 11.93 -13.30
C GLU A 29 4.63 12.36 -11.85
N ASP A 30 3.70 12.17 -10.90
CA ASP A 30 3.89 12.59 -9.51
C ASP A 30 4.72 11.57 -8.72
N GLU A 31 5.97 11.94 -8.45
CA GLU A 31 6.93 11.14 -7.68
C GLU A 31 6.42 10.79 -6.28
N LEU A 32 5.68 11.68 -5.62
CA LEU A 32 5.15 11.40 -4.29
C LEU A 32 4.08 10.31 -4.34
N THR A 33 3.21 10.36 -5.34
CA THR A 33 2.18 9.34 -5.52
C THR A 33 2.81 7.98 -5.88
N TRP A 34 3.90 7.96 -6.66
CA TRP A 34 4.69 6.75 -6.91
C TRP A 34 5.32 6.17 -5.63
N LYS A 35 5.92 7.00 -4.78
CA LYS A 35 6.50 6.54 -3.51
C LYS A 35 5.45 5.90 -2.62
N ARG A 36 4.28 6.51 -2.48
CA ARG A 36 3.18 5.97 -1.68
C ARG A 36 2.64 4.66 -2.25
N LEU A 37 2.49 4.59 -3.58
CA LEU A 37 2.07 3.37 -4.25
C LEU A 37 3.07 2.22 -4.02
N ALA A 38 4.37 2.52 -4.06
CA ALA A 38 5.42 1.55 -3.78
C ALA A 38 5.35 1.02 -2.33
N MET A 39 5.07 1.90 -1.34
CA MET A 39 4.85 1.46 0.05
C MET A 39 3.66 0.49 0.16
N VAL A 40 2.55 0.76 -0.53
CA VAL A 40 1.40 -0.15 -0.55
C VAL A 40 1.76 -1.48 -1.23
N ALA A 41 2.47 -1.45 -2.36
CA ALA A 41 2.87 -2.67 -3.05
C ALA A 41 3.81 -3.55 -2.21
N LEU A 42 4.78 -2.95 -1.51
CA LEU A 42 5.66 -3.69 -0.60
C LEU A 42 4.88 -4.32 0.55
N ARG A 43 3.87 -3.62 1.06
CA ARG A 43 3.02 -4.13 2.13
C ARG A 43 2.12 -5.28 1.66
N GLU A 44 1.35 -5.06 0.59
CA GLU A 44 0.27 -5.96 0.18
C GLU A 44 0.75 -7.11 -0.71
N ASN A 45 1.76 -6.87 -1.56
CA ASN A 45 2.23 -7.90 -2.50
C ASN A 45 3.47 -8.64 -1.99
N ALA A 46 4.37 -7.93 -1.30
CA ALA A 46 5.61 -8.53 -0.77
C ALA A 46 5.51 -8.89 0.73
N GLY A 47 4.43 -8.48 1.42
CA GLY A 47 4.21 -8.81 2.82
C GLY A 47 5.18 -8.13 3.79
N TRP A 48 5.83 -7.02 3.39
CA TRP A 48 6.83 -6.39 4.24
C TRP A 48 6.20 -5.82 5.53
N PRO A 49 6.87 -5.98 6.69
CA PRO A 49 6.49 -5.29 7.91
C PRO A 49 6.70 -3.77 7.78
N ILE A 50 5.89 -2.98 8.49
CA ILE A 50 5.90 -1.51 8.40
C ILE A 50 7.26 -0.94 8.80
N GLU A 51 7.94 -1.60 9.74
CA GLU A 51 9.30 -1.33 10.20
C GLU A 51 10.31 -1.27 9.06
N LEU A 52 10.30 -2.30 8.20
CA LEU A 52 11.27 -2.43 7.12
C LEU A 52 10.94 -1.45 5.98
N ILE A 53 9.65 -1.21 5.74
CA ILE A 53 9.21 -0.16 4.79
C ILE A 53 9.64 1.22 5.32
N ALA A 54 9.46 1.50 6.61
CA ALA A 54 9.89 2.74 7.25
C ALA A 54 11.40 2.96 7.14
N ALA A 55 12.19 1.92 7.38
CA ALA A 55 13.64 1.97 7.20
C ALA A 55 14.04 2.22 5.74
N ALA A 56 13.42 1.52 4.79
CA ALA A 56 13.75 1.63 3.37
C ALA A 56 13.45 3.03 2.78
N PHE A 57 12.42 3.71 3.28
CA PHE A 57 12.01 5.03 2.82
C PHE A 57 12.53 6.18 3.68
N GLY A 58 13.26 5.90 4.78
CA GLY A 58 13.76 6.94 5.69
C GLY A 58 12.65 7.70 6.41
N HIS A 59 11.56 7.01 6.76
CA HIS A 59 10.39 7.59 7.43
C HIS A 59 10.12 6.89 8.77
N HIS A 60 9.35 7.54 9.65
CA HIS A 60 8.86 6.88 10.86
C HIS A 60 7.66 5.98 10.57
N LYS A 61 7.50 4.91 11.36
CA LYS A 61 6.45 3.89 11.20
C LYS A 61 5.05 4.50 11.08
N GLY A 62 4.73 5.48 11.93
CA GLY A 62 3.43 6.15 11.92
C GLY A 62 3.15 6.93 10.64
N HIS A 63 4.17 7.50 9.99
CA HIS A 63 4.00 8.14 8.69
C HIS A 63 3.73 7.11 7.60
N VAL A 64 4.50 6.03 7.57
CA VAL A 64 4.31 4.94 6.60
C VAL A 64 2.93 4.31 6.73
N SER A 65 2.52 3.96 7.96
CA SER A 65 1.20 3.39 8.24
C SER A 65 0.07 4.29 7.73
N ARG A 66 0.06 5.57 8.12
CA ARG A 66 -0.96 6.55 7.66
C ARG A 66 -0.91 6.75 6.15
N SER A 67 0.29 6.74 5.55
CA SER A 67 0.44 6.91 4.11
C SER A 67 -0.11 5.70 3.36
N ILE A 68 0.14 4.48 3.82
CA ILE A 68 -0.39 3.25 3.23
C ILE A 68 -1.92 3.26 3.34
N GLU A 69 -2.48 3.49 4.52
CA GLU A 69 -3.93 3.53 4.70
C GLU A 69 -4.60 4.62 3.86
N GLY A 70 -4.01 5.82 3.84
CA GLY A 70 -4.50 6.94 3.04
C GLY A 70 -4.53 6.61 1.55
N THR A 71 -3.44 6.04 1.04
CA THR A 71 -3.33 5.63 -0.36
C THR A 71 -4.27 4.46 -0.67
N LYS A 72 -4.42 3.46 0.19
CA LYS A 72 -5.43 2.39 0.03
C LYS A 72 -6.85 2.97 -0.07
N LYS A 73 -7.22 3.90 0.83
CA LYS A 73 -8.53 4.58 0.81
C LYS A 73 -8.73 5.37 -0.48
N GLU A 74 -7.71 6.08 -0.95
CA GLU A 74 -7.77 6.85 -2.19
C GLU A 74 -7.94 5.94 -3.42
N ILE A 75 -7.14 4.88 -3.53
CA ILE A 75 -7.23 3.91 -4.63
C ILE A 75 -8.62 3.24 -4.64
N ARG A 76 -9.12 2.79 -3.48
CA ARG A 76 -10.48 2.23 -3.36
C ARG A 76 -11.54 3.22 -3.87
N LYS A 77 -11.44 4.50 -3.49
CA LYS A 77 -12.36 5.55 -3.93
C LYS A 77 -12.27 5.80 -5.45
N ARG A 78 -11.05 5.89 -5.99
CA ARG A 78 -10.80 6.29 -7.38
C ARG A 78 -11.13 5.18 -8.38
N PHE A 79 -10.87 3.92 -8.03
CA PHE A 79 -11.06 2.77 -8.91
C PHE A 79 -12.30 1.94 -8.56
N ARG A 80 -13.07 2.32 -7.53
CA ARG A 80 -14.20 1.53 -7.00
C ARG A 80 -13.80 0.09 -6.68
N ALA A 81 -12.57 -0.11 -6.21
CA ALA A 81 -12.04 -1.43 -5.93
C ALA A 81 -12.72 -2.03 -4.70
N GLU A 82 -13.08 -3.31 -4.77
CA GLU A 82 -13.56 -4.05 -3.60
C GLU A 82 -12.42 -4.22 -2.58
N PRO A 83 -12.72 -4.32 -1.27
CA PRO A 83 -11.71 -4.36 -0.21
C PRO A 83 -10.66 -5.46 -0.39
N ASP A 84 -11.07 -6.58 -0.99
CA ASP A 84 -10.27 -7.79 -1.15
C ASP A 84 -9.13 -7.64 -2.16
N PHE A 85 -9.16 -6.63 -3.04
CA PHE A 85 -8.09 -6.38 -4.01
C PHE A 85 -6.86 -5.70 -3.40
N LEU A 86 -6.99 -5.13 -2.20
CA LEU A 86 -5.94 -4.37 -1.53
C LEU A 86 -5.66 -4.86 -0.11
N GLY A 87 -5.98 -6.12 0.20
CA GLY A 87 -5.94 -6.61 1.58
C GLY A 87 -6.99 -5.89 2.42
N CYS A 88 -8.05 -6.60 2.81
CA CYS A 88 -8.96 -6.13 3.83
C CYS A 88 -8.26 -6.26 5.18
N ASP A 89 -8.35 -5.24 6.01
CA ASP A 89 -7.55 -5.04 7.21
C ASP A 89 -7.96 -6.06 8.29
N ALA A 90 -7.53 -7.31 8.14
CA ALA A 90 -7.60 -8.32 9.18
C ALA A 90 -6.59 -7.92 10.25
N ALA A 91 -7.10 -7.19 11.25
CA ALA A 91 -6.57 -6.97 12.58
C ALA A 91 -5.04 -6.85 12.66
N PHE A 92 -4.60 -5.62 12.92
CA PHE A 92 -3.30 -5.31 13.50
C PHE A 92 -2.96 -6.28 14.64
N ASP A 93 -2.28 -7.38 14.32
CA ASP A 93 -1.53 -8.16 15.28
C ASP A 93 -0.14 -7.54 15.31
N ASP A 94 -0.01 -6.50 16.12
CA ASP A 94 1.25 -5.85 16.53
C ASP A 94 2.07 -6.80 17.43
N ASN A 95 2.02 -8.11 17.14
CA ASN A 95 2.64 -9.19 17.90
C ASN A 95 3.68 -9.92 17.06
N HIS A 96 4.49 -9.16 16.31
CA HIS A 96 5.86 -9.61 16.07
C HIS A 96 6.72 -9.09 17.20
N GLY A 97 6.68 -9.87 18.28
CA GLY A 97 7.55 -9.74 19.43
C GLY A 97 8.98 -9.43 19.02
N PHE A 98 9.48 -8.37 19.63
CA PHE A 98 10.89 -8.06 19.75
C PHE A 98 11.63 -9.35 20.13
N SER A 99 12.27 -10.01 19.17
CA SER A 99 13.42 -10.86 19.50
C SER A 99 14.53 -9.87 19.80
N ASP A 100 14.59 -9.46 21.07
CA ASP A 100 15.69 -8.69 21.62
C ASP A 100 16.97 -9.50 21.37
N PRO A 101 17.89 -9.09 20.47
CA PRO A 101 19.09 -9.87 20.18
C PRO A 101 20.11 -9.83 21.34
N ASP A 102 19.78 -9.17 22.46
CA ASP A 102 20.71 -8.89 23.56
C ASP A 102 20.17 -9.30 24.95
N ARG A 103 19.29 -10.31 25.02
CA ARG A 103 18.86 -10.85 26.33
C ARG A 103 19.93 -11.80 26.88
N PRO A 104 20.69 -11.45 27.94
CA PRO A 104 21.61 -12.40 28.55
C PRO A 104 20.78 -13.55 29.15
N GLN A 105 21.15 -14.79 28.81
CA GLN A 105 20.65 -15.96 29.52
C GLN A 105 21.22 -15.93 30.94
N SER A 106 20.34 -15.78 31.93
CA SER A 106 20.63 -16.04 33.35
C SER A 106 19.72 -17.16 33.83
#